data_AF-A0A323V169-F1
#
_entry.id   AF-A0A323V169-F1
#
_cell.length_a   1.000
_cell.length_b   1.000
_cell.length_c   1.000
_cell.angle_alpha   90.00
_cell.angle_beta   90.00
_cell.angle_gamma   90.00
#
_symmetry.space_group_name_H-M   'P 1'
#
loop_
_entity.id
_entity.type
_entity.pdbx_description
1 polymer ?
#
loop_
_entity_poly.entity_id
_entity_poly.type
_entity_poly.pdbx_seq_one_letter_code
_entity_poly.pdbx_strand_id
1 'polypeptide(L)'
;MMPHTTTDSPLQLHARLANGHMVDARVASARPHAAQLLIGRSPAEAVAMVPRLFALCSHAQGTAARLACDAALGAAAPDAVEALAIERQLAAEAAQEHLWRLLLDWPALFGIEARRNRYAELHRRLSRPQEADAAYTLGGDLLDLVARELLAGFFRHNREPRTLAEFVDRADSGGDLGSVLARMIKLGAAEPPATGPTPLLPLRDARAWAKTLGDVPDLAFCRTPSFDGMAAETGPLARHQSSPLVAMLVQRGHRISARLMAKVIDLADCGSRLRSPLAPEVPALADACPIAPGCGLARVETARGLLLHVVRIEAGTISDYAICAPTEWNFHPTGSFVREGMGWTCADADTARLRLHALILALDPCVGWALHVEEADHA
;
A
#
# COMPACT_ATOMS: atom_id res chain seq x y z
N MET A 1 2.39 -22.13 -8.70
CA MET A 1 2.70 -22.90 -7.47
C MET A 1 2.10 -22.11 -6.34
N MET A 2 1.00 -22.59 -5.74
CA MET A 2 0.32 -21.92 -4.62
C MET A 2 0.81 -22.55 -3.31
N PRO A 3 1.77 -21.96 -2.59
CA PRO A 3 1.84 -22.08 -1.14
C PRO A 3 1.06 -20.87 -0.58
N HIS A 4 0.19 -20.96 0.43
CA HIS A 4 0.55 -21.23 1.80
C HIS A 4 -0.73 -21.45 2.63
N THR A 5 -1.03 -22.70 2.98
CA THR A 5 -1.80 -23.03 4.19
C THR A 5 -0.81 -23.29 5.32
N THR A 6 0.00 -22.29 5.67
CA THR A 6 0.83 -22.35 6.86
C THR A 6 0.07 -21.67 7.99
N THR A 7 -0.34 -22.45 8.99
CA THR A 7 -0.96 -21.97 10.24
C THR A 7 -0.12 -20.92 10.97
N ASP A 8 1.16 -20.77 10.61
CA ASP A 8 2.12 -19.84 11.21
C ASP A 8 2.25 -18.51 10.45
N SER A 9 1.46 -18.25 9.40
CA SER A 9 1.50 -16.96 8.72
C SER A 9 1.06 -15.83 9.68
N PRO A 10 1.78 -14.70 9.75
CA PRO A 10 1.47 -13.61 10.68
C PRO A 10 0.13 -12.91 10.41
N LEU A 11 -0.39 -13.03 9.19
CA LEU A 11 -1.73 -12.58 8.82
C LEU A 11 -2.60 -13.78 8.42
N GLN A 12 -3.65 -14.04 9.18
CA GLN A 12 -4.62 -15.11 8.93
C GLN A 12 -5.93 -14.48 8.43
N LEU A 13 -6.42 -14.98 7.30
CA LEU A 13 -7.61 -14.51 6.63
C LEU A 13 -8.58 -15.67 6.52
N HIS A 14 -9.82 -15.44 6.93
CA HIS A 14 -10.86 -16.45 6.88
C HIS A 14 -12.05 -15.92 6.10
N ALA A 15 -12.67 -16.77 5.30
CA ALA A 15 -13.91 -16.45 4.62
C ALA A 15 -14.82 -17.68 4.58
N ARG A 16 -16.14 -17.46 4.55
CA ARG A 16 -17.13 -18.53 4.52
C ARG A 16 -18.08 -18.37 3.35
N LEU A 17 -18.19 -19.42 2.55
CA LEU A 17 -19.12 -19.56 1.44
C LEU A 17 -20.28 -20.47 1.88
N ALA A 18 -21.51 -20.03 1.69
CA ALA A 18 -22.71 -20.81 1.98
C ALA A 18 -23.72 -20.63 0.84
N ASN A 19 -24.16 -21.74 0.22
CA ASN A 19 -25.14 -21.74 -0.87
C ASN A 19 -24.80 -20.74 -2.01
N GLY A 20 -23.52 -20.60 -2.38
CA GLY A 20 -23.09 -19.66 -3.41
C GLY A 20 -22.97 -18.19 -2.97
N HIS A 21 -23.14 -17.89 -1.67
CA HIS A 21 -23.01 -16.55 -1.10
C HIS A 21 -21.85 -16.45 -0.12
N MET A 22 -21.05 -15.38 -0.22
CA MET A 22 -20.02 -15.08 0.76
C MET A 22 -20.63 -14.44 2.00
N VAL A 23 -20.72 -15.21 3.09
CA VAL A 23 -21.50 -14.85 4.29
C VAL A 23 -20.67 -14.37 5.47
N ASP A 24 -19.35 -14.57 5.43
CA ASP A 24 -18.43 -14.10 6.49
C ASP A 24 -17.02 -13.87 5.92
N ALA A 25 -16.31 -12.90 6.46
CA ALA A 25 -14.91 -12.62 6.18
C ALA A 25 -14.25 -12.05 7.45
N ARG A 26 -13.08 -12.56 7.84
CA ARG A 26 -12.38 -12.17 9.06
C ARG A 26 -10.88 -12.04 8.82
N VAL A 27 -10.28 -11.15 9.62
CA VAL A 27 -8.83 -10.94 9.67
C VAL A 27 -8.34 -11.18 11.10
N ALA A 28 -7.24 -11.90 11.24
CA ALA A 28 -6.45 -11.94 12.47
C ALA A 28 -4.98 -11.66 12.15
N SER A 29 -4.37 -10.75 12.90
CA SER A 29 -2.95 -10.38 12.76
C SER A 29 -2.22 -10.72 14.05
N ALA A 30 -1.19 -11.56 13.96
CA ALA A 30 -0.31 -11.94 15.06
C ALA A 30 1.10 -11.32 14.88
N ARG A 31 1.18 -10.19 14.17
CA ARG A 31 2.46 -9.54 13.88
C ARG A 31 3.23 -9.19 15.17
N PRO A 32 4.54 -9.49 15.22
CA PRO A 32 5.38 -9.11 16.36
C PRO A 32 5.41 -7.60 16.60
N HIS A 33 5.45 -7.20 17.86
CA HIS A 33 5.55 -5.78 18.25
C HIS A 33 7.00 -5.29 18.14
N ALA A 34 7.46 -5.03 16.91
CA ALA A 34 8.85 -4.66 16.64
C ALA A 34 9.33 -3.41 17.39
N ALA A 35 8.45 -2.44 17.65
CA ALA A 35 8.78 -1.21 18.36
C ALA A 35 9.28 -1.45 19.79
N GLN A 36 8.85 -2.53 20.44
CA GLN A 36 9.33 -2.92 21.78
C GLN A 36 10.85 -3.18 21.81
N LEU A 37 11.43 -3.61 20.68
CA LEU A 37 12.88 -3.80 20.56
C LEU A 37 13.65 -2.48 20.55
N LEU A 38 12.99 -1.33 20.44
CA LEU A 38 13.63 -0.02 20.37
C LEU A 38 13.69 0.66 21.74
N ILE A 39 12.83 0.26 22.68
CA ILE A 39 12.77 0.83 24.03
C ILE A 39 14.10 0.58 24.77
N GLY A 40 14.59 1.60 25.48
CA GLY A 40 15.83 1.59 26.24
C GLY A 40 17.11 1.76 25.41
N ARG A 41 17.02 1.87 24.09
CA ARG A 41 18.17 2.12 23.20
C ARG A 41 18.39 3.61 22.99
N SER A 42 19.59 3.95 22.55
CA SER A 42 19.85 5.29 22.02
C SER A 42 19.14 5.48 20.67
N PRO A 43 18.82 6.73 20.28
CA PRO A 43 18.25 7.02 18.97
C PRO A 43 19.12 6.51 17.81
N ALA A 44 20.44 6.62 17.91
CA ALA A 44 21.37 6.15 16.88
C ALA A 44 21.29 4.62 16.68
N GLU A 45 21.22 3.85 17.78
CA GLU A 45 21.06 2.39 17.70
C GLU A 45 19.71 2.00 17.10
N ALA A 46 18.63 2.69 17.46
CA ALA A 46 17.30 2.42 16.91
C ALA A 46 17.26 2.70 15.41
N VAL A 47 17.79 3.83 14.95
CA VAL A 47 17.86 4.18 13.52
C VAL A 47 18.68 3.15 12.73
N ALA A 48 19.77 2.63 13.29
CA ALA A 48 20.57 1.57 12.66
C ALA A 48 19.87 0.21 12.64
N MET A 49 18.99 -0.06 13.62
CA MET A 49 18.30 -1.34 13.79
C MET A 49 17.06 -1.46 12.89
N VAL A 50 16.23 -0.42 12.83
CA VAL A 50 14.91 -0.45 12.19
C VAL A 50 14.93 -1.00 10.75
N PRO A 51 15.81 -0.57 9.83
CA PRO A 51 15.85 -1.10 8.47
C PRO A 51 16.04 -2.62 8.39
N ARG A 52 16.70 -3.23 9.38
CA ARG A 52 16.97 -4.68 9.44
C ARG A 52 15.78 -5.49 9.92
N LEU A 53 14.83 -4.85 10.60
CA LEU A 53 13.61 -5.49 11.10
C LEU A 53 12.56 -5.65 9.99
N PHE A 54 12.65 -4.87 8.91
CA PHE A 54 11.64 -4.81 7.86
C PHE A 54 12.26 -5.05 6.48
N ALA A 55 12.03 -6.24 5.91
CA ALA A 55 12.67 -6.67 4.67
C ALA A 55 12.09 -6.05 3.39
N LEU A 56 10.81 -5.68 3.38
CA LEU A 56 10.15 -5.15 2.16
C LEU A 56 10.30 -3.64 2.00
N CYS A 57 10.07 -2.86 3.06
CA CYS A 57 10.13 -1.40 3.03
C CYS A 57 11.23 -0.84 3.94
N SER A 58 12.43 -1.41 3.82
CA SER A 58 13.58 -1.14 4.70
C SER A 58 13.97 0.35 4.72
N HIS A 59 13.98 1.01 3.55
CA HIS A 59 14.34 2.42 3.44
C HIS A 59 13.24 3.33 3.99
N ALA A 60 11.96 3.04 3.74
CA ALA A 60 10.87 3.80 4.32
C ALA A 60 10.87 3.74 5.85
N GLN A 61 11.07 2.55 6.41
CA GLN A 61 11.14 2.32 7.85
C GLN A 61 12.34 3.03 8.49
N GLY A 62 13.52 2.94 7.86
CA GLY A 62 14.71 3.66 8.30
C GLY A 62 14.56 5.17 8.25
N THR A 63 14.01 5.69 7.16
CA THR A 63 13.71 7.11 6.98
C THR A 63 12.74 7.59 8.05
N ALA A 64 11.64 6.87 8.28
CA ALA A 64 10.66 7.22 9.30
C ALA A 64 11.29 7.24 10.70
N ALA A 65 12.08 6.23 11.05
CA ALA A 65 12.74 6.17 12.35
C ALA A 65 13.71 7.32 12.58
N ARG A 66 14.52 7.65 11.56
CA ARG A 66 15.46 8.77 11.63
C ARG A 66 14.73 10.10 11.77
N LEU A 67 13.78 10.39 10.89
CA LEU A 67 13.04 11.65 10.93
C LEU A 67 12.25 11.83 12.23
N ALA A 68 11.71 10.76 12.80
CA ALA A 68 11.00 10.82 14.08
C ALA A 68 11.97 11.12 15.23
N CYS A 69 13.16 10.50 15.24
CA CYS A 69 14.20 10.79 16.24
C CYS A 69 14.73 12.22 16.11
N ASP A 70 15.01 12.68 14.88
CA ASP A 70 15.47 14.03 14.60
C ASP A 70 14.44 15.06 15.09
N ALA A 71 13.15 14.82 14.83
CA ALA A 71 12.06 15.66 15.32
C ALA A 71 11.94 15.67 16.85
N ALA A 72 12.10 14.52 17.50
CA ALA A 72 12.08 14.41 18.97
C ALA A 72 13.25 15.14 19.64
N LEU A 73 14.43 15.13 19.01
CA LEU A 73 15.65 15.78 19.47
C LEU A 73 15.70 17.28 19.13
N GLY A 74 14.74 17.80 18.35
CA GLY A 74 14.75 19.18 17.88
C GLY A 74 15.86 19.47 16.87
N ALA A 75 16.31 18.46 16.13
CA ALA A 75 17.27 18.63 15.06
C ALA A 75 16.69 19.47 13.92
N ALA A 76 17.57 20.07 13.11
CA ALA A 76 17.15 20.76 11.90
C ALA A 76 16.47 19.78 10.94
N ALA A 77 15.45 20.24 10.22
CA ALA A 77 14.87 19.48 9.13
C ALA A 77 15.94 19.19 8.06
N PRO A 78 15.78 18.10 7.29
CA PRO A 78 16.66 17.79 6.16
C PRO A 78 16.86 19.01 5.26
N ASP A 79 18.08 19.26 4.83
CA ASP A 79 18.35 20.30 3.85
C ASP A 79 17.74 19.91 2.48
N ALA A 80 17.77 20.86 1.53
CA ALA A 80 17.16 20.63 0.22
C ALA A 80 17.78 19.44 -0.53
N VAL A 81 19.09 19.19 -0.41
CA VAL A 81 19.76 18.08 -1.10
C VAL A 81 19.35 16.75 -0.49
N GLU A 82 19.35 16.68 0.84
CA GLU A 82 18.92 15.50 1.59
C GLU A 82 17.44 15.18 1.32
N ALA A 83 16.57 16.19 1.34
CA ALA A 83 15.13 16.01 1.08
C ALA A 83 14.86 15.44 -0.32
N LEU A 84 15.56 15.92 -1.36
CA LEU A 84 15.43 15.38 -2.72
C LEU A 84 15.95 13.93 -2.81
N ALA A 85 17.00 13.59 -2.05
CA ALA A 85 17.53 12.23 -2.01
C ALA A 85 16.58 11.26 -1.30
N ILE A 86 15.99 11.68 -0.17
CA ILE A 86 14.94 10.91 0.55
C ILE A 86 13.77 10.63 -0.39
N GLU A 87 13.27 11.66 -1.07
CA GLU A 87 12.13 11.55 -1.96
C GLU A 87 12.38 10.53 -3.10
N ARG A 88 13.55 10.58 -3.73
CA ARG A 88 13.95 9.61 -4.77
C ARG A 88 14.09 8.20 -4.23
N GLN A 89 14.69 8.03 -3.05
CA GLN A 89 14.88 6.72 -2.43
C GLN A 89 13.52 6.06 -2.12
N LEU A 90 12.58 6.82 -1.54
CA LEU A 90 11.24 6.36 -1.23
C LEU A 90 10.44 6.04 -2.51
N ALA A 91 10.53 6.89 -3.53
CA ALA A 91 9.89 6.64 -4.83
C ALA A 91 10.47 5.39 -5.51
N ALA A 92 11.78 5.16 -5.41
CA ALA A 92 12.42 3.96 -5.96
C ALA A 92 11.97 2.69 -5.24
N GLU A 93 11.92 2.69 -3.90
CA GLU A 93 11.42 1.56 -3.11
C GLU A 93 9.94 1.28 -3.45
N ALA A 94 9.10 2.31 -3.50
CA ALA A 94 7.69 2.15 -3.88
C ALA A 94 7.54 1.59 -5.31
N ALA A 95 8.33 2.06 -6.27
CA ALA A 95 8.32 1.53 -7.64
C ALA A 95 8.71 0.04 -7.70
N GLN A 96 9.70 -0.41 -6.91
CA GLN A 96 10.08 -1.83 -6.86
C GLN A 96 8.91 -2.69 -6.39
N GLU A 97 8.22 -2.27 -5.33
CA GLU A 97 7.07 -2.98 -4.76
C GLU A 97 5.89 -3.03 -5.74
N HIS A 98 5.59 -1.91 -6.41
CA HIS A 98 4.56 -1.88 -7.44
C HIS A 98 4.90 -2.77 -8.62
N LEU A 99 6.13 -2.72 -9.12
CA LEU A 99 6.58 -3.54 -10.25
C LEU A 99 6.54 -5.02 -9.94
N TRP A 100 6.84 -5.44 -8.70
CA TRP A 100 6.64 -6.84 -8.30
C TRP A 100 5.18 -7.23 -8.52
N ARG A 101 4.24 -6.50 -7.92
CA ARG A 101 2.81 -6.83 -8.03
C ARG A 101 2.34 -6.81 -9.47
N LEU A 102 2.69 -5.76 -10.22
CA LEU A 102 2.19 -5.50 -11.58
C LEU A 102 2.79 -6.44 -12.63
N LEU A 103 4.06 -6.82 -12.51
CA LEU A 103 4.75 -7.64 -13.51
C LEU A 103 4.80 -9.13 -13.17
N LEU A 104 4.61 -9.50 -11.89
CA LEU A 104 4.73 -10.88 -11.44
C LEU A 104 3.41 -11.44 -10.91
N ASP A 105 2.88 -10.85 -9.83
CA ASP A 105 1.82 -11.50 -9.06
C ASP A 105 0.44 -11.38 -9.72
N TRP A 106 0.11 -10.21 -10.27
CA TRP A 106 -1.16 -9.99 -10.98
C TRP A 106 -1.27 -10.86 -12.24
N PRO A 107 -0.26 -10.90 -13.14
CA PRO A 107 -0.27 -11.83 -14.27
C PRO A 107 -0.41 -13.29 -13.81
N ALA A 108 0.39 -13.72 -12.82
CA ALA A 108 0.39 -15.10 -12.35
C ALA A 108 -0.95 -15.54 -11.75
N LEU A 109 -1.64 -14.67 -11.00
CA LEU A 109 -2.96 -14.95 -10.44
C LEU A 109 -4.00 -15.28 -11.53
N PHE A 110 -3.83 -14.70 -12.71
CA PHE A 110 -4.72 -14.88 -13.86
C PHE A 110 -4.20 -15.89 -14.89
N GLY A 111 -3.12 -16.61 -14.58
CA GLY A 111 -2.52 -17.59 -15.49
C GLY A 111 -1.79 -16.97 -16.70
N ILE A 112 -1.44 -15.68 -16.61
CA ILE A 112 -0.64 -14.98 -17.61
C ILE A 112 0.83 -15.08 -17.22
N GLU A 113 1.72 -15.17 -18.22
CA GLU A 113 3.16 -15.30 -17.97
C GLU A 113 3.72 -14.07 -17.25
N ALA A 114 4.35 -14.29 -16.10
CA ALA A 114 5.01 -13.25 -15.33
C ALA A 114 6.25 -12.71 -16.07
N ARG A 115 6.40 -11.39 -16.15
CA ARG A 115 7.48 -10.70 -16.88
C ARG A 115 8.77 -10.60 -16.06
N ARG A 116 9.30 -11.75 -15.61
CA ARG A 116 10.42 -11.88 -14.67
C ARG A 116 11.68 -11.11 -15.09
N ASN A 117 12.05 -11.20 -16.37
CA ASN A 117 13.25 -10.52 -16.88
C ASN A 117 13.11 -8.99 -16.84
N ARG A 118 11.92 -8.48 -17.19
CA ARG A 118 11.64 -7.03 -17.15
C ARG A 118 11.64 -6.51 -15.71
N TYR A 119 11.05 -7.28 -14.78
CA TYR A 119 11.11 -6.97 -13.35
C TYR A 119 12.56 -6.97 -12.84
N ALA A 120 13.34 -8.02 -13.10
CA ALA A 120 14.72 -8.12 -12.63
C ALA A 120 15.61 -6.96 -13.14
N GLU A 121 15.41 -6.53 -14.39
CA GLU A 121 16.10 -5.38 -14.97
C GLU A 121 15.80 -4.08 -14.21
N LEU A 122 14.51 -3.76 -14.05
CA LEU A 122 14.09 -2.52 -13.39
C LEU A 122 14.43 -2.54 -11.90
N HIS A 123 14.22 -3.67 -11.23
CA HIS A 123 14.58 -3.86 -9.83
C HIS A 123 16.07 -3.56 -9.61
N ARG A 124 16.96 -4.16 -10.42
CA ARG A 124 18.42 -3.92 -10.32
C ARG A 124 18.79 -2.44 -10.48
N ARG A 125 18.07 -1.68 -11.31
CA ARG A 125 18.30 -0.24 -11.51
C ARG A 125 17.76 0.59 -10.36
N LEU A 126 16.59 0.22 -9.83
CA LEU A 126 15.95 0.89 -8.68
C LEU A 126 16.68 0.63 -7.36
N SER A 127 17.36 -0.51 -7.20
CA SER A 127 18.12 -0.83 -5.97
C SER A 127 19.45 -0.06 -5.85
N ARG A 128 19.87 0.67 -6.90
CA ARG A 128 21.08 1.50 -6.88
C ARG A 128 20.80 2.85 -6.21
N PRO A 129 21.81 3.55 -5.70
CA PRO A 129 21.67 4.95 -5.30
C PRO A 129 21.11 5.79 -6.46
N GLN A 130 20.11 6.61 -6.15
CA GLN A 130 19.38 7.39 -7.16
C GLN A 130 20.02 8.78 -7.34
N GLU A 131 21.21 8.80 -7.95
CA GLU A 131 21.82 10.05 -8.42
C GLU A 131 20.96 10.74 -9.47
N ALA A 132 21.04 12.07 -9.56
CA ALA A 132 20.05 12.88 -10.29
C ALA A 132 19.84 12.45 -11.75
N ASP A 133 20.90 12.28 -12.54
CA ASP A 133 20.80 11.93 -13.97
C ASP A 133 20.30 10.49 -14.20
N ALA A 134 20.76 9.56 -13.37
CA ALA A 134 20.34 8.17 -13.42
C ALA A 134 18.86 8.03 -13.02
N ALA A 135 18.44 8.74 -11.96
CA ALA A 135 17.05 8.81 -11.51
C ALA A 135 16.15 9.43 -12.57
N TYR A 136 16.59 10.51 -13.24
CA TYR A 136 15.83 11.14 -14.31
C TYR A 136 15.59 10.21 -15.51
N THR A 137 16.64 9.49 -15.92
CA THR A 137 16.54 8.52 -17.01
C THR A 137 15.63 7.35 -16.62
N LEU A 138 15.85 6.76 -15.45
CA LEU A 138 15.04 5.64 -14.95
C LEU A 138 13.57 6.03 -14.75
N GLY A 139 13.30 7.23 -14.23
CA GLY A 139 11.94 7.74 -14.10
C GLY A 139 11.26 7.91 -15.46
N GLY A 140 12.01 8.30 -16.49
CA GLY A 140 11.52 8.30 -17.88
C GLY A 140 11.11 6.92 -18.36
N ASP A 141 11.97 5.93 -18.13
CA ASP A 141 11.69 4.54 -18.51
C ASP A 141 10.47 3.96 -17.78
N LEU A 142 10.24 4.35 -16.51
CA LEU A 142 9.03 3.95 -15.77
C LEU A 142 7.77 4.61 -16.36
N LEU A 143 7.84 5.89 -16.73
CA LEU A 143 6.73 6.59 -17.37
C LEU A 143 6.41 5.97 -18.74
N ASP A 144 7.44 5.64 -19.54
CA ASP A 144 7.28 4.94 -20.81
C ASP A 144 6.70 3.54 -20.62
N LEU A 145 7.14 2.78 -19.61
CA LEU A 145 6.56 1.49 -19.25
C LEU A 145 5.06 1.63 -18.95
N VAL A 146 4.68 2.60 -18.12
CA VAL A 146 3.26 2.84 -17.79
C VAL A 146 2.48 3.19 -19.06
N ALA A 147 2.94 4.17 -19.83
CA ALA A 147 2.19 4.69 -20.98
C ALA A 147 2.09 3.69 -22.14
N ARG A 148 3.16 2.93 -22.40
CA ARG A 148 3.28 2.08 -23.60
C ARG A 148 2.96 0.62 -23.34
N GLU A 149 3.08 0.16 -22.11
CA GLU A 149 2.95 -1.27 -21.78
C GLU A 149 1.83 -1.57 -20.76
N LEU A 150 1.55 -0.69 -19.81
CA LEU A 150 0.53 -0.95 -18.77
C LEU A 150 -0.82 -0.30 -19.05
N LEU A 151 -0.82 0.90 -19.64
CA LEU A 151 -2.01 1.71 -19.94
C LEU A 151 -2.16 2.01 -21.43
N ALA A 152 -1.49 1.26 -22.31
CA ALA A 152 -1.43 1.56 -23.74
C ALA A 152 -2.81 1.78 -24.38
N GLY A 153 -3.81 0.96 -24.04
CA GLY A 153 -5.16 1.08 -24.57
C GLY A 153 -5.90 2.34 -24.09
N PHE A 154 -5.54 2.89 -22.93
CA PHE A 154 -6.08 4.16 -22.43
C PHE A 154 -5.46 5.37 -23.15
N PHE A 155 -4.16 5.34 -23.46
CA PHE A 155 -3.45 6.42 -24.16
C PHE A 155 -3.76 6.53 -25.66
N ARG A 156 -4.37 5.50 -26.27
CA ARG A 156 -4.83 5.54 -27.67
C ARG A 156 -6.07 6.40 -27.91
N HIS A 157 -6.70 6.88 -26.84
CA HIS A 157 -7.97 7.59 -26.90
C HIS A 157 -7.84 9.01 -26.35
N ASN A 158 -8.38 10.00 -27.07
CA ASN A 158 -8.29 11.42 -26.70
C ASN A 158 -9.25 11.87 -25.58
N ARG A 159 -10.02 10.93 -25.01
CA ARG A 159 -10.95 11.19 -23.90
C ARG A 159 -10.99 10.01 -22.95
N GLU A 160 -11.39 10.24 -21.72
CA GLU A 160 -11.65 9.18 -20.74
C GLU A 160 -12.84 8.28 -21.12
N PRO A 161 -12.88 7.03 -20.63
CA PRO A 161 -14.05 6.17 -20.78
C PRO A 161 -15.23 6.77 -20.01
N ARG A 162 -16.46 6.59 -20.50
CA ARG A 162 -17.70 7.05 -19.83
C ARG A 162 -18.49 5.90 -19.22
N THR A 163 -18.29 4.70 -19.76
CA THR A 163 -18.97 3.48 -19.35
C THR A 163 -17.96 2.42 -18.94
N LEU A 164 -18.41 1.45 -18.15
CA LEU A 164 -17.57 0.30 -17.78
C LEU A 164 -17.21 -0.54 -19.01
N ALA A 165 -18.09 -0.62 -20.00
CA ALA A 165 -17.81 -1.30 -21.26
C ALA A 165 -16.67 -0.63 -22.04
N GLU A 166 -16.69 0.70 -22.17
CA GLU A 166 -15.57 1.44 -22.77
C GLU A 166 -14.27 1.27 -21.97
N PHE A 167 -14.36 1.22 -20.64
CA PHE A 167 -13.20 0.98 -19.78
C PHE A 167 -12.59 -0.41 -20.05
N VAL A 168 -13.42 -1.45 -20.09
CA VAL A 168 -12.99 -2.83 -20.35
C VAL A 168 -12.37 -2.96 -21.74
N ASP A 169 -12.97 -2.38 -22.78
CA ASP A 169 -12.43 -2.40 -24.14
C ASP A 169 -11.03 -1.77 -24.24
N ARG A 170 -10.83 -0.65 -23.53
CA ARG A 170 -9.51 -0.01 -23.42
C ARG A 170 -8.52 -0.84 -22.61
N ALA A 171 -8.97 -1.51 -21.55
CA ALA A 171 -8.13 -2.39 -20.77
C ALA A 171 -7.70 -3.61 -21.61
N ASP A 172 -8.63 -4.29 -22.28
CA ASP A 172 -8.34 -5.47 -23.11
C ASP A 172 -7.38 -5.14 -24.28
N SER A 173 -7.40 -3.90 -24.80
CA SER A 173 -6.43 -3.43 -25.82
C SER A 173 -5.06 -2.98 -25.26
N GLY A 174 -4.87 -3.04 -23.95
CA GLY A 174 -3.69 -2.53 -23.22
C GLY A 174 -2.60 -3.55 -22.91
N GLY A 175 -2.75 -4.82 -23.31
CA GLY A 175 -1.80 -5.90 -23.00
C GLY A 175 -2.16 -6.71 -21.76
N ASP A 176 -1.21 -7.47 -21.22
CA ASP A 176 -1.43 -8.47 -20.16
C ASP A 176 -2.12 -7.89 -18.91
N LEU A 177 -1.62 -6.75 -18.40
CA LEU A 177 -2.21 -6.13 -17.21
C LEU A 177 -3.61 -5.56 -17.49
N GLY A 178 -3.83 -5.07 -18.71
CA GLY A 178 -5.13 -4.64 -19.16
C GLY A 178 -6.13 -5.80 -19.22
N SER A 179 -5.68 -6.99 -19.69
CA SER A 179 -6.46 -8.22 -19.63
C SER A 179 -6.78 -8.64 -18.19
N VAL A 180 -5.82 -8.54 -17.26
CA VAL A 180 -6.07 -8.76 -15.83
C VAL A 180 -7.17 -7.82 -15.32
N LEU A 181 -7.06 -6.52 -15.62
CA LEU A 181 -8.03 -5.52 -15.16
C LEU A 181 -9.43 -5.78 -15.72
N ALA A 182 -9.54 -6.14 -17.00
CA ALA A 182 -10.80 -6.51 -17.64
C ALA A 182 -11.41 -7.78 -17.03
N ARG A 183 -10.59 -8.82 -16.79
CA ARG A 183 -11.03 -10.07 -16.12
C ARG A 183 -11.47 -9.81 -14.68
N MET A 184 -10.76 -8.95 -13.95
CA MET A 184 -11.15 -8.52 -12.62
C MET A 184 -12.50 -7.79 -12.61
N ILE A 185 -12.76 -6.91 -13.58
CA ILE A 185 -14.06 -6.24 -13.70
C ILE A 185 -15.18 -7.28 -13.96
N LYS A 186 -14.90 -8.29 -14.80
CA LYS A 186 -15.84 -9.38 -15.11
C LYS A 186 -16.11 -10.30 -13.90
N LEU A 187 -15.22 -10.38 -12.91
CA LEU A 187 -15.45 -11.08 -11.64
C LEU A 187 -16.47 -10.36 -10.72
N GLY A 188 -16.88 -9.14 -11.07
CA GLY A 188 -17.97 -8.42 -10.40
C GLY A 188 -17.52 -7.31 -9.46
N ALA A 189 -18.51 -6.54 -9.00
CA ALA A 189 -18.33 -5.45 -8.05
C ALA A 189 -18.37 -5.96 -6.59
N ALA A 190 -17.77 -5.20 -5.68
CA ALA A 190 -17.99 -5.37 -4.25
C ALA A 190 -19.42 -4.95 -3.88
N GLU A 191 -20.03 -5.73 -2.98
CA GLU A 191 -21.33 -5.44 -2.39
C GLU A 191 -21.12 -5.19 -0.90
N PRO A 192 -20.64 -3.98 -0.52
CA PRO A 192 -20.32 -3.70 0.88
C PRO A 192 -21.59 -3.80 1.76
N PRO A 193 -21.42 -4.04 3.07
CA PRO A 193 -22.54 -4.02 4.01
C PRO A 193 -23.31 -2.69 3.97
N ALA A 194 -24.52 -2.66 4.55
CA ALA A 194 -25.34 -1.45 4.63
C ALA A 194 -24.63 -0.22 5.24
N THR A 195 -23.60 -0.43 6.05
CA THR A 195 -22.72 0.62 6.60
C THR A 195 -21.75 1.24 5.58
N GLY A 196 -21.80 0.81 4.32
CA GLY A 196 -20.96 1.27 3.22
C GLY A 196 -19.57 0.64 3.17
N PRO A 197 -18.78 0.95 2.12
CA PRO A 197 -17.40 0.49 1.99
C PRO A 197 -16.51 1.12 3.07
N THR A 198 -15.30 0.59 3.25
CA THR A 198 -14.29 1.23 4.11
C THR A 198 -13.96 2.63 3.56
N PRO A 199 -13.98 3.68 4.39
CA PRO A 199 -13.57 5.01 3.95
C PRO A 199 -12.10 5.01 3.53
N LEU A 200 -11.76 5.86 2.57
CA LEU A 200 -10.37 6.09 2.17
C LEU A 200 -9.76 7.15 3.08
N LEU A 201 -8.57 6.88 3.60
CA LEU A 201 -7.87 7.78 4.49
C LEU A 201 -7.45 9.05 3.73
N PRO A 202 -7.77 10.26 4.22
CA PRO A 202 -7.32 11.48 3.58
C PRO A 202 -5.80 11.63 3.70
N LEU A 203 -5.18 12.26 2.69
CA LEU A 203 -3.78 12.62 2.76
C LEU A 203 -3.59 13.78 3.76
N ARG A 204 -2.68 13.59 4.70
CA ARG A 204 -2.41 14.53 5.80
C ARG A 204 -0.92 14.58 6.05
N ASP A 205 -0.42 15.76 6.40
CA ASP A 205 0.97 15.97 6.80
C ASP A 205 1.23 15.44 8.22
N ALA A 206 2.51 15.37 8.61
CA ALA A 206 2.93 14.92 9.94
C ALA A 206 2.31 15.77 11.06
N ARG A 207 2.13 17.08 10.83
CA ARG A 207 1.56 18.00 11.83
C ARG A 207 0.09 17.72 12.09
N ALA A 208 -0.68 17.39 11.07
CA ALA A 208 -2.08 17.03 11.18
C ALA A 208 -2.24 15.67 11.89
N TRP A 209 -1.33 14.72 11.65
CA TRP A 209 -1.26 13.47 12.41
C TRP A 209 -0.88 13.70 13.87
N ALA A 210 0.12 14.54 14.15
CA ALA A 210 0.52 14.92 15.50
C ALA A 210 -0.65 15.49 16.32
N LYS A 211 -1.47 16.35 15.71
CA LYS A 211 -2.70 16.87 16.34
C LYS A 211 -3.74 15.79 16.64
N THR A 212 -3.77 14.73 15.83
CA THR A 212 -4.77 13.66 15.96
C THR A 212 -4.35 12.66 17.03
N LEU A 213 -3.06 12.33 17.10
CA LEU A 213 -2.52 11.38 18.07
C LEU A 213 -2.28 12.01 19.44
N GLY A 214 -1.78 13.25 19.48
CA GLY A 214 -1.49 13.99 20.72
C GLY A 214 -0.29 13.49 21.52
N ASP A 215 0.02 12.20 21.46
CA ASP A 215 1.16 11.52 22.11
C ASP A 215 1.59 10.29 21.27
N VAL A 216 2.56 9.53 21.77
CA VAL A 216 2.88 8.19 21.28
C VAL A 216 1.63 7.31 21.41
N PRO A 217 1.07 6.79 20.30
CA PRO A 217 -0.11 5.97 20.35
C PRO A 217 0.18 4.62 21.02
N ASP A 218 -0.80 4.08 21.72
CA ASP A 218 -0.67 2.77 22.37
C ASP A 218 -0.67 1.61 21.35
N LEU A 219 -0.36 0.41 21.85
CA LEU A 219 -0.33 -0.80 21.04
C LEU A 219 -1.70 -1.15 20.44
N ALA A 220 -2.80 -0.75 21.08
CA ALA A 220 -4.14 -1.03 20.57
C ALA A 220 -4.40 -0.21 19.29
N PHE A 221 -4.07 1.09 19.30
CA PHE A 221 -4.11 1.92 18.12
C PHE A 221 -3.17 1.39 17.03
N CYS A 222 -1.93 1.03 17.37
CA CYS A 222 -0.99 0.51 16.37
C CYS A 222 -1.46 -0.78 15.69
N ARG A 223 -2.25 -1.63 16.38
CA ARG A 223 -2.79 -2.89 15.84
C ARG A 223 -4.08 -2.71 15.05
N THR A 224 -4.93 -1.81 15.50
CA THR A 224 -6.24 -1.53 14.92
C THR A 224 -6.43 -0.02 14.81
N PRO A 225 -5.70 0.64 13.88
CA PRO A 225 -5.74 2.08 13.77
C PRO A 225 -7.10 2.53 13.25
N SER A 226 -7.55 3.67 13.78
CA SER A 226 -8.81 4.27 13.38
C SER A 226 -8.61 5.74 13.02
N PHE A 227 -9.46 6.22 12.11
CA PHE A 227 -9.57 7.61 11.72
C PHE A 227 -11.02 8.04 11.94
N ASP A 228 -11.23 9.10 12.72
CA ASP A 228 -12.56 9.54 13.18
C ASP A 228 -13.41 8.40 13.78
N GLY A 229 -12.75 7.51 14.55
CA GLY A 229 -13.38 6.37 15.20
C GLY A 229 -13.74 5.20 14.28
N MET A 230 -13.33 5.23 13.01
CA MET A 230 -13.62 4.18 12.03
C MET A 230 -12.34 3.59 11.42
N ALA A 231 -12.43 2.34 10.96
CA ALA A 231 -11.41 1.76 10.10
C ALA A 231 -11.29 2.57 8.81
N ALA A 232 -10.07 2.77 8.31
CA ALA A 232 -9.81 3.48 7.06
C ALA A 232 -8.75 2.77 6.24
N GLU A 233 -8.87 2.88 4.92
CA GLU A 233 -7.92 2.30 3.97
C GLU A 233 -6.90 3.34 3.52
N THR A 234 -5.63 2.93 3.46
CA THR A 234 -4.53 3.77 2.95
C THR A 234 -3.90 3.16 1.70
N GLY A 235 -2.96 3.88 1.08
CA GLY A 235 -2.24 3.43 -0.11
C GLY A 235 -2.75 4.03 -1.42
N PRO A 236 -2.41 3.41 -2.56
CA PRO A 236 -2.66 3.98 -3.88
C PRO A 236 -4.11 4.39 -4.12
N LEU A 237 -5.09 3.58 -3.68
CA LEU A 237 -6.50 3.92 -3.86
C LEU A 237 -6.88 5.21 -3.12
N ALA A 238 -6.39 5.40 -1.90
CA ALA A 238 -6.65 6.61 -1.12
C ALA A 238 -5.96 7.84 -1.73
N ARG A 239 -4.73 7.68 -2.24
CA ARG A 239 -3.98 8.74 -2.95
C ARG A 239 -4.66 9.18 -4.24
N HIS A 240 -5.16 8.23 -5.02
CA HIS A 240 -5.64 8.45 -6.39
C HIS A 240 -7.15 8.46 -6.53
N GLN A 241 -7.90 8.61 -5.43
CA GLN A 241 -9.38 8.58 -5.44
C GLN A 241 -10.02 9.66 -6.33
N SER A 242 -9.32 10.77 -6.58
CA SER A 242 -9.76 11.85 -7.47
C SER A 242 -9.41 11.61 -8.94
N SER A 243 -8.57 10.62 -9.27
CA SER A 243 -8.27 10.25 -10.65
C SER A 243 -9.55 9.77 -11.34
N PRO A 244 -9.94 10.30 -12.52
CA PRO A 244 -11.19 9.93 -13.16
C PRO A 244 -11.33 8.43 -13.46
N LEU A 245 -10.23 7.76 -13.84
CA LEU A 245 -10.21 6.31 -14.07
C LEU A 245 -10.46 5.52 -12.78
N VAL A 246 -9.89 5.96 -11.67
CA VAL A 246 -10.07 5.32 -10.35
C VAL A 246 -11.47 5.61 -9.82
N ALA A 247 -11.90 6.87 -9.85
CA ALA A 247 -13.21 7.31 -9.39
C ALA A 247 -14.34 6.57 -10.11
N MET A 248 -14.22 6.37 -11.43
CA MET A 248 -15.17 5.57 -12.22
C MET A 248 -15.36 4.15 -11.67
N LEU A 249 -14.25 3.47 -11.33
CA LEU A 249 -14.28 2.11 -10.81
C LEU A 249 -14.83 2.06 -9.38
N VAL A 250 -14.44 3.02 -8.52
CA VAL A 250 -14.96 3.13 -7.15
C VAL A 250 -16.46 3.37 -7.14
N GLN A 251 -16.96 4.31 -7.94
CA GLN A 251 -18.39 4.63 -8.04
C GLN A 251 -19.24 3.45 -8.53
N ARG A 252 -18.64 2.55 -9.31
CA ARG A 252 -19.27 1.32 -9.82
C ARG A 252 -19.02 0.09 -8.94
N GLY A 253 -18.41 0.26 -7.77
CA GLY A 253 -18.14 -0.83 -6.82
C GLY A 253 -16.97 -1.75 -7.20
N HIS A 254 -16.23 -1.51 -8.29
CA HIS A 254 -15.09 -2.32 -8.71
C HIS A 254 -13.80 -1.93 -7.97
N ARG A 255 -13.81 -2.00 -6.64
CA ARG A 255 -12.72 -1.51 -5.78
C ARG A 255 -11.41 -2.28 -5.93
N ILE A 256 -11.44 -3.59 -6.20
CA ILE A 256 -10.23 -4.37 -6.51
C ILE A 256 -9.56 -3.83 -7.78
N SER A 257 -10.33 -3.64 -8.84
CA SER A 257 -9.84 -3.03 -10.09
C SER A 257 -9.39 -1.59 -9.88
N ALA A 258 -10.07 -0.83 -9.01
CA ALA A 258 -9.69 0.54 -8.67
C ALA A 258 -8.32 0.60 -7.98
N ARG A 259 -8.03 -0.32 -7.04
CA ARG A 259 -6.70 -0.45 -6.41
C ARG A 259 -5.63 -0.80 -7.43
N LEU A 260 -5.93 -1.70 -8.36
CA LEU A 260 -5.00 -2.08 -9.43
C LEU A 260 -4.68 -0.89 -10.33
N MET A 261 -5.71 -0.17 -10.82
CA MET A 261 -5.53 1.03 -11.62
C MET A 261 -4.76 2.12 -10.86
N ALA A 262 -5.13 2.36 -9.59
CA ALA A 262 -4.44 3.31 -8.74
C ALA A 262 -2.95 2.95 -8.56
N LYS A 263 -2.61 1.67 -8.43
CA LYS A 263 -1.22 1.20 -8.35
C LYS A 263 -0.41 1.49 -9.62
N VAL A 264 -1.04 1.41 -10.79
CA VAL A 264 -0.40 1.78 -12.07
C VAL A 264 -0.15 3.28 -12.16
N ILE A 265 -1.10 4.11 -11.71
CA ILE A 265 -0.94 5.57 -11.64
C ILE A 265 0.15 5.92 -10.62
N ASP A 266 0.16 5.28 -9.45
CA ASP A 266 1.16 5.50 -8.40
C ASP A 266 2.58 5.12 -8.85
N LEU A 267 2.72 4.12 -9.73
CA LEU A 267 4.00 3.82 -10.39
C LEU A 267 4.45 4.95 -11.33
N ALA A 268 3.52 5.59 -12.04
CA ALA A 268 3.83 6.77 -12.86
C ALA A 268 4.28 7.94 -11.99
N ASP A 269 3.63 8.18 -10.86
CA ASP A 269 4.05 9.18 -9.87
C ASP A 269 5.46 8.90 -9.34
N CYS A 270 5.79 7.63 -9.07
CA CYS A 270 7.16 7.25 -8.71
C CYS A 270 8.16 7.63 -9.82
N GLY A 271 7.82 7.38 -11.09
CA GLY A 271 8.63 7.81 -12.24
C GLY A 271 8.81 9.33 -12.31
N SER A 272 7.74 10.10 -12.10
CA SER A 272 7.77 11.56 -12.03
C SER A 272 8.64 12.07 -10.88
N ARG A 273 8.52 11.47 -9.69
CA ARG A 273 9.34 11.84 -8.50
C ARG A 273 10.82 11.50 -8.66
N LEU A 274 11.17 10.46 -9.41
CA LEU A 274 12.57 10.18 -9.72
C LEU A 274 13.19 11.29 -10.60
N ARG A 275 12.40 11.80 -11.56
CA ARG A 275 12.80 12.90 -12.45
C ARG A 275 12.84 14.26 -11.74
N SER A 276 11.76 14.55 -11.04
CA SER A 276 11.46 15.86 -10.45
C SER A 276 10.93 15.67 -9.03
N PRO A 277 11.79 15.29 -8.06
CA PRO A 277 11.37 15.09 -6.67
C PRO A 277 10.91 16.42 -6.06
N LEU A 278 9.95 16.34 -5.13
CA LEU A 278 9.39 17.49 -4.40
C LEU A 278 8.79 18.58 -5.31
N ALA A 279 8.14 18.19 -6.40
CA ALA A 279 7.37 19.11 -7.23
C ALA A 279 6.30 19.85 -6.38
N PRO A 280 6.14 21.18 -6.50
CA PRO A 280 5.31 21.99 -5.58
C PRO A 280 3.86 21.53 -5.44
N GLU A 281 3.29 20.94 -6.49
CA GLU A 281 1.89 20.51 -6.56
C GLU A 281 1.65 19.14 -5.94
N VAL A 282 2.71 18.41 -5.57
CA VAL A 282 2.62 17.02 -5.11
C VAL A 282 3.19 16.91 -3.69
N PRO A 283 2.41 16.45 -2.70
CA PRO A 283 2.90 16.28 -1.33
C PRO A 283 4.17 15.41 -1.29
N ALA A 284 5.11 15.77 -0.42
CA ALA A 284 6.31 15.00 -0.16
C ALA A 284 5.96 13.60 0.37
N LEU A 285 6.75 12.60 0.00
CA LEU A 285 6.55 11.23 0.51
C LEU A 285 6.88 11.12 1.99
N ALA A 286 7.73 11.99 2.54
CA ALA A 286 8.04 11.99 3.96
C ALA A 286 8.09 13.39 4.56
N ASP A 287 7.62 13.50 5.79
CA ASP A 287 7.76 14.68 6.64
C ASP A 287 7.68 14.29 8.12
N ALA A 288 8.12 15.18 9.00
CA ALA A 288 8.15 14.94 10.43
C ALA A 288 7.90 16.22 11.21
N CYS A 289 7.45 16.07 12.46
CA CYS A 289 7.29 17.18 13.37
C CYS A 289 7.38 16.73 14.83
N PRO A 290 7.77 17.63 15.75
CA PRO A 290 7.62 17.37 17.18
C PRO A 290 6.14 17.37 17.56
N ILE A 291 5.76 16.47 18.47
CA ILE A 291 4.44 16.47 19.12
C ILE A 291 4.52 17.22 20.46
N ALA A 292 5.56 16.94 21.24
CA ALA A 292 5.83 17.48 22.57
C ALA A 292 7.35 17.47 22.82
N PRO A 293 7.87 18.10 23.91
CA PRO A 293 9.30 18.01 24.24
C PRO A 293 9.76 16.54 24.31
N GLY A 294 10.83 16.21 23.57
CA GLY A 294 11.35 14.85 23.49
C GLY A 294 10.48 13.87 22.70
N CYS A 295 9.38 14.30 22.06
CA CYS A 295 8.48 13.43 21.32
C CYS A 295 8.37 13.87 19.85
N GLY A 296 8.67 12.97 18.93
CA GLY A 296 8.71 13.22 17.49
C GLY A 296 7.86 12.24 16.70
N LEU A 297 7.26 12.72 15.62
CA LEU A 297 6.48 11.94 14.67
C LEU A 297 7.07 12.08 13.28
N ALA A 298 7.25 10.97 12.59
CA ALA A 298 7.48 10.94 11.16
C ALA A 298 6.33 10.22 10.44
N ARG A 299 5.98 10.76 9.28
CA ARG A 299 5.04 10.19 8.34
C ARG A 299 5.78 9.86 7.05
N VAL A 300 5.54 8.66 6.51
CA VAL A 300 6.06 8.23 5.21
C VAL A 300 4.94 7.59 4.38
N GLU A 301 4.73 8.06 3.15
CA GLU A 301 3.93 7.35 2.13
C GLU A 301 4.77 6.23 1.51
N THR A 302 4.36 4.99 1.74
CA THR A 302 4.94 3.81 1.09
C THR A 302 4.09 3.38 -0.11
N ALA A 303 4.54 2.39 -0.89
CA ALA A 303 3.72 1.78 -1.94
C ALA A 303 2.43 1.12 -1.43
N ARG A 304 2.36 0.79 -0.13
CA ARG A 304 1.19 0.20 0.52
C ARG A 304 0.36 1.21 1.33
N GLY A 305 0.89 2.42 1.50
CA GLY A 305 0.23 3.55 2.15
C GLY A 305 0.98 4.12 3.33
N LEU A 306 0.22 4.71 4.26
CA LEU A 306 0.69 5.49 5.38
C LEU A 306 1.49 4.65 6.39
N LEU A 307 2.73 5.06 6.62
CA LEU A 307 3.58 4.61 7.70
C LEU A 307 3.80 5.76 8.69
N LEU A 308 3.51 5.51 9.98
CA LEU A 308 3.78 6.46 11.07
C LEU A 308 4.78 5.86 12.04
N HIS A 309 5.80 6.63 12.38
CA HIS A 309 6.70 6.37 13.51
C HIS A 309 6.53 7.49 14.52
N VAL A 310 6.31 7.13 15.78
CA VAL A 310 6.24 8.09 16.87
C VAL A 310 7.19 7.63 17.97
N VAL A 311 8.07 8.52 18.42
CA VAL A 311 9.11 8.19 19.40
C VAL A 311 9.14 9.22 20.51
N ARG A 312 9.36 8.74 21.74
CA ARG A 312 9.67 9.55 22.90
C ARG A 312 11.08 9.25 23.40
N ILE A 313 11.87 10.31 23.58
CA ILE A 313 13.26 10.25 24.03
C ILE A 313 13.38 11.00 25.35
N GLU A 314 13.88 10.28 26.36
CA GLU A 314 14.14 10.80 27.70
C GLU A 314 15.54 10.40 28.13
N ALA A 315 16.28 11.35 28.71
CA ALA A 315 17.65 11.15 29.17
C ALA A 315 18.58 10.47 28.13
N GLY A 316 18.39 10.78 26.84
CA GLY A 316 19.19 10.23 25.73
C GLY A 316 18.83 8.82 25.28
N THR A 317 17.73 8.26 25.80
CA THR A 317 17.24 6.92 25.46
C THR A 317 15.79 6.96 25.02
N ILE A 318 15.36 5.99 24.22
CA ILE A 318 13.96 5.84 23.81
C ILE A 318 13.16 5.31 25.00
N SER A 319 12.29 6.16 25.57
CA SER A 319 11.37 5.77 26.64
C SER A 319 10.09 5.13 26.09
N ASP A 320 9.66 5.53 24.88
CA ASP A 320 8.50 4.94 24.21
C ASP A 320 8.62 5.01 22.68
N TYR A 321 8.01 4.05 21.98
CA TYR A 321 8.06 3.97 20.52
C TYR A 321 6.83 3.27 19.95
N ALA A 322 6.21 3.88 18.95
CA ALA A 322 5.10 3.33 18.20
C ALA A 322 5.40 3.27 16.69
N ILE A 323 5.00 2.17 16.06
CA ILE A 323 4.99 2.00 14.60
C ILE A 323 3.57 1.63 14.19
N CYS A 324 2.95 2.48 13.36
CA CYS A 324 1.69 2.15 12.71
C CYS A 324 1.95 1.97 11.21
N ALA A 325 1.97 0.72 10.75
CA ALA A 325 2.28 0.37 9.37
C ALA A 325 1.01 0.26 8.49
N PRO A 326 1.14 0.35 7.15
CA PRO A 326 -0.02 0.37 6.25
C PRO A 326 -0.89 -0.89 6.30
N THR A 327 -0.28 -2.05 6.62
CA THR A 327 -1.00 -3.32 6.70
C THR A 327 -2.05 -3.30 7.82
N GLU A 328 -1.78 -2.65 8.95
CA GLU A 328 -2.73 -2.53 10.06
C GLU A 328 -3.96 -1.70 9.69
N TRP A 329 -3.81 -0.68 8.85
CA TRP A 329 -4.94 0.05 8.25
C TRP A 329 -5.72 -0.82 7.26
N ASN A 330 -5.03 -1.43 6.29
CA ASN A 330 -5.66 -2.12 5.16
C ASN A 330 -6.29 -3.47 5.54
N PHE A 331 -5.76 -4.13 6.56
CA PHE A 331 -6.23 -5.39 7.12
C PHE A 331 -6.87 -5.21 8.50
N HIS A 332 -7.49 -4.04 8.74
CA HIS A 332 -8.27 -3.81 9.94
C HIS A 332 -9.43 -4.83 10.08
N PRO A 333 -9.74 -5.35 11.28
CA PRO A 333 -10.81 -6.34 11.50
C PRO A 333 -12.23 -5.89 11.11
N THR A 334 -12.41 -4.60 10.85
CA THR A 334 -13.68 -4.01 10.36
C THR A 334 -13.49 -3.22 9.05
N GLY A 335 -12.33 -3.39 8.42
CA GLY A 335 -11.88 -2.66 7.23
C GLY A 335 -12.09 -3.41 5.92
N SER A 336 -11.26 -3.10 4.92
CA SER A 336 -11.53 -3.39 3.51
C SER A 336 -11.60 -4.87 3.18
N PHE A 337 -10.74 -5.71 3.76
CA PHE A 337 -10.84 -7.16 3.53
C PHE A 337 -12.19 -7.72 4.02
N VAL A 338 -12.61 -7.36 5.24
CA VAL A 338 -13.84 -7.88 5.84
C VAL A 338 -15.07 -7.36 5.09
N ARG A 339 -15.12 -6.06 4.78
CA ARG A 339 -16.28 -5.45 4.11
C ARG A 339 -16.43 -5.87 2.65
N GLU A 340 -15.33 -6.13 1.93
CA GLU A 340 -15.37 -6.48 0.50
C GLU A 340 -15.26 -7.99 0.25
N GLY A 341 -14.83 -8.77 1.25
CA GLY A 341 -14.71 -10.22 1.20
C GLY A 341 -16.03 -10.96 1.37
N MET A 342 -17.12 -10.25 1.70
CA MET A 342 -18.45 -10.82 1.91
C MET A 342 -19.54 -10.06 1.14
N GLY A 343 -20.76 -10.61 1.11
CA GLY A 343 -21.96 -9.95 0.59
C GLY A 343 -22.31 -10.26 -0.86
N TRP A 344 -21.42 -10.92 -1.60
CA TRP A 344 -21.59 -11.21 -3.04
C TRP A 344 -21.82 -12.69 -3.33
N THR A 345 -22.34 -12.97 -4.52
CA THR A 345 -22.57 -14.32 -5.04
C THR A 345 -21.41 -14.79 -5.92
N CYS A 346 -21.13 -16.09 -5.90
CA CYS A 346 -20.25 -16.73 -6.87
C CYS A 346 -20.72 -18.14 -7.22
N ALA A 347 -20.25 -18.63 -8.37
CA ALA A 347 -20.64 -19.93 -8.89
C ALA A 347 -20.09 -21.09 -8.05
N ASP A 348 -18.85 -20.96 -7.55
CA ASP A 348 -18.11 -22.02 -6.88
C ASP A 348 -17.00 -21.47 -5.95
N ALA A 349 -16.42 -22.36 -5.12
CA ALA A 349 -15.29 -22.03 -4.25
C ALA A 349 -14.06 -21.50 -4.99
N ASP A 350 -13.79 -21.97 -6.20
CA ASP A 350 -12.58 -21.56 -6.94
C ASP A 350 -12.67 -20.11 -7.38
N THR A 351 -13.84 -19.69 -7.85
CA THR A 351 -14.17 -18.29 -8.14
C THR A 351 -14.09 -17.45 -6.86
N ALA A 352 -14.59 -17.98 -5.73
CA ALA A 352 -14.50 -17.30 -4.45
C ALA A 352 -13.04 -17.07 -4.02
N ARG A 353 -12.22 -18.12 -4.10
CA ARG A 353 -10.79 -18.09 -3.78
C ARG A 353 -10.05 -17.14 -4.71
N LEU A 354 -10.28 -17.18 -6.01
CA LEU A 354 -9.65 -16.27 -6.97
C LEU A 354 -9.95 -14.81 -6.62
N ARG A 355 -11.22 -14.48 -6.35
CA ARG A 355 -11.63 -13.11 -6.01
C ARG A 355 -11.06 -12.65 -4.67
N LEU A 356 -11.05 -13.51 -3.65
CA LEU A 356 -10.44 -13.21 -2.35
C LEU A 356 -8.91 -13.04 -2.46
N HIS A 357 -8.23 -13.89 -3.22
CA HIS A 357 -6.81 -13.73 -3.52
C HIS A 357 -6.54 -12.39 -4.24
N ALA A 358 -7.39 -12.01 -5.19
CA ALA A 358 -7.27 -10.72 -5.87
C ALA A 358 -7.49 -9.55 -4.89
N LEU A 359 -8.43 -9.66 -3.95
CA LEU A 359 -8.64 -8.65 -2.90
C LEU A 359 -7.41 -8.51 -2.01
N ILE A 360 -6.83 -9.63 -1.56
CA ILE A 360 -5.62 -9.63 -0.73
C ILE A 360 -4.44 -9.03 -1.50
N LEU A 361 -4.26 -9.43 -2.76
CA LEU A 361 -3.20 -8.92 -3.62
C LEU A 361 -3.35 -7.41 -3.89
N ALA A 362 -4.59 -6.93 -3.99
CA ALA A 362 -4.89 -5.51 -4.16
C ALA A 362 -4.64 -4.68 -2.89
N LEU A 363 -4.89 -5.25 -1.70
CA LEU A 363 -4.57 -4.64 -0.40
C LEU A 363 -3.08 -4.74 -0.03
N ASP A 364 -2.36 -5.67 -0.66
CA ASP A 364 -0.89 -5.79 -0.70
C ASP A 364 -0.24 -5.83 0.70
N PRO A 365 -0.49 -6.88 1.51
CA PRO A 365 0.11 -7.01 2.83
C PRO A 365 1.63 -7.10 2.74
N CYS A 366 2.34 -6.45 3.66
CA CYS A 366 3.81 -6.50 3.72
C CYS A 366 4.37 -7.70 4.51
N VAL A 367 3.53 -8.68 4.82
CA VAL A 367 3.87 -9.87 5.59
C VAL A 367 3.29 -11.12 4.94
N GLY A 368 3.84 -12.29 5.29
CA GLY A 368 3.25 -13.56 4.89
C GLY A 368 1.80 -13.68 5.38
N TRP A 369 0.95 -14.30 4.58
CA TRP A 369 -0.46 -14.45 4.88
C TRP A 369 -0.97 -15.84 4.50
N ALA A 370 -2.09 -16.24 5.09
CA ALA A 370 -2.81 -17.47 4.73
C ALA A 370 -4.30 -17.15 4.60
N LEU A 371 -4.95 -17.71 3.58
CA LEU A 371 -6.39 -17.61 3.36
C LEU A 371 -7.03 -18.98 3.53
N HIS A 372 -8.00 -19.07 4.45
CA HIS A 372 -8.85 -20.22 4.65
C HIS A 372 -10.26 -19.88 4.16
N VAL A 373 -10.77 -20.65 3.20
CA VAL A 373 -12.15 -20.53 2.71
C VAL A 373 -12.88 -21.81 3.08
N GLU A 374 -13.88 -21.66 3.94
CA GLU A 374 -14.77 -22.73 4.40
C GLU A 374 -16.04 -22.74 3.54
N GLU A 375 -16.38 -23.90 2.98
CA GLU A 375 -17.68 -24.15 2.38
C GLU A 375 -18.59 -24.80 3.42
N ALA A 376 -19.73 -24.17 3.70
CA ALA A 376 -20.77 -24.80 4.49
C ALA A 376 -21.57 -25.74 3.59
N ASP A 377 -21.50 -27.04 3.85
CA ASP A 377 -22.32 -28.04 3.17
C ASP A 377 -23.82 -27.79 3.43
N HIS A 378 -24.64 -28.15 2.45
CA HIS A 378 -26.09 -28.13 2.54
C HIS A 378 -26.52 -29.13 3.63
N ALA A 379 -26.93 -28.63 4.79
CA ALA A 379 -27.54 -29.46 5.84
C ALA A 379 -28.95 -29.91 5.45
#